data_AF-A0A2G9TV04-F1
#
_entry.id   AF-A0A2G9TV04-F1
#
_cell.length_a   1.000
_cell.length_b   1.000
_cell.length_c   1.000
_cell.angle_alpha   90.00
_cell.angle_beta   90.00
_cell.angle_gamma   90.00
#
_symmetry.space_group_name_H-M   'P 1'
#
loop_
_entity.id
_entity.type
_entity.pdbx_description
1 polymer ?
#
loop_
_entity_poly.entity_id
_entity_poly.type
_entity_poly.pdbx_seq_one_letter_code
_entity_poly.pdbx_strand_id
1 'polypeptide(L)'
;MVKTDLFNTRGSMTISETDREKIEELRNVVKEHITPYYDTDYNLLRWLKGHDYNLEVITPKLINHLMLRQMWDLDNLADKPRDHAIHKHWKSGLTGEAVKTPNCIVNIEQTGGNDYWGMLNTYPINEILRARIHDLESMLRAVMELEKKT
;
A
#
# COMPACT_ATOMS: atom_id res chain seq x y z
N MET A 1 -4.94 11.54 -35.75
CA MET A 1 -6.15 11.13 -34.99
C MET A 1 -5.75 9.94 -34.12
N VAL A 2 -5.23 10.21 -32.92
CA VAL A 2 -4.72 9.18 -32.00
C VAL A 2 -5.88 8.74 -31.12
N LYS A 3 -6.15 7.43 -31.08
CA LYS A 3 -7.25 6.80 -30.35
C LYS A 3 -7.17 7.15 -28.86
N THR A 4 -8.26 7.70 -28.34
CA THR A 4 -8.46 8.19 -26.97
C THR A 4 -8.86 7.10 -25.97
N ASP A 5 -8.60 5.83 -26.27
CA ASP A 5 -9.18 4.69 -25.52
C ASP A 5 -8.31 4.15 -24.37
N LEU A 6 -7.20 4.81 -24.03
CA LEU A 6 -6.29 4.34 -22.97
C LEU A 6 -6.69 4.75 -21.53
N PHE A 7 -7.78 5.51 -21.35
CA PHE A 7 -8.19 6.02 -20.04
C PHE A 7 -9.41 5.32 -19.44
N ASN A 8 -9.97 4.28 -20.07
CA ASN A 8 -11.29 3.75 -19.68
C ASN A 8 -11.35 2.26 -19.28
N THR A 9 -10.26 1.66 -18.81
CA THR A 9 -10.29 0.26 -18.35
C THR A 9 -9.40 0.01 -17.14
N ARG A 10 -9.78 0.56 -15.98
CA ARG A 10 -9.64 -0.16 -14.71
C ARG A 10 -10.92 0.11 -13.94
N GLY A 11 -11.90 -0.78 -14.15
CA GLY A 11 -13.19 -0.71 -13.48
C GLY A 11 -13.03 -0.67 -11.97
N SER A 12 -14.05 -0.11 -11.31
CA SER A 12 -14.36 -0.41 -9.91
C SER A 12 -13.97 -1.86 -9.59
N MET A 13 -13.08 -2.07 -8.61
CA MET A 13 -12.72 -3.42 -8.17
C MET A 13 -13.89 -4.01 -7.37
N THR A 14 -14.94 -4.39 -8.08
CA THR A 14 -16.00 -5.20 -7.51
C THR A 14 -15.42 -6.58 -7.20
N ILE A 15 -15.46 -6.96 -5.93
CA ILE A 15 -15.01 -8.28 -5.47
C ILE A 15 -16.04 -9.30 -5.97
N SER A 16 -15.60 -10.21 -6.84
CA SER A 16 -16.45 -11.29 -7.36
C SER A 16 -16.73 -12.34 -6.29
N GLU A 17 -17.73 -13.21 -6.50
CA GLU A 17 -18.01 -14.29 -5.55
C GLU A 17 -16.81 -15.24 -5.38
N THR A 18 -16.14 -15.57 -6.48
CA THR A 18 -14.90 -16.36 -6.47
C THR A 18 -13.77 -15.65 -5.70
N ASP A 19 -13.68 -14.32 -5.81
CA ASP A 19 -12.73 -13.56 -4.99
C ASP A 19 -13.07 -13.68 -3.51
N ARG A 20 -14.37 -13.58 -3.13
CA ARG A 20 -14.81 -13.71 -1.73
C ARG A 20 -14.44 -15.06 -1.14
N GLU A 21 -14.73 -16.15 -1.85
CA GLU A 21 -14.36 -17.50 -1.42
C GLU A 21 -12.85 -17.63 -1.16
N LYS A 22 -12.02 -17.08 -2.06
CA LYS A 22 -10.56 -17.13 -1.93
C LYS A 22 -10.02 -16.20 -0.85
N ILE A 23 -10.67 -15.07 -0.63
CA ILE A 23 -10.36 -14.17 0.48
C ILE A 23 -10.61 -14.88 1.82
N GLU A 24 -11.77 -15.54 1.98
CA GLU A 24 -12.08 -16.28 3.21
C GLU A 24 -11.11 -17.45 3.43
N GLU A 25 -10.75 -18.18 2.37
CA GLU A 25 -9.75 -19.25 2.44
C GLU A 25 -8.41 -18.70 2.94
N LEU A 26 -7.90 -17.63 2.33
CA LEU A 26 -6.64 -17.01 2.73
C LEU A 26 -6.71 -16.43 4.15
N ARG A 27 -7.81 -15.75 4.51
CA ARG A 27 -8.03 -15.19 5.85
C ARG A 27 -7.93 -16.28 6.92
N ASN A 28 -8.58 -17.42 6.70
CA ASN A 28 -8.54 -18.55 7.63
C ASN A 28 -7.12 -19.12 7.81
N VAL A 29 -6.32 -19.14 6.73
CA VAL A 29 -4.93 -19.61 6.77
C VAL A 29 -4.03 -18.67 7.60
N VAL A 30 -4.25 -17.35 7.54
CA VAL A 30 -3.38 -16.37 8.22
C VAL A 30 -3.99 -15.75 9.49
N LYS A 31 -5.13 -16.27 9.96
CA LYS A 31 -5.93 -15.70 11.07
C LYS A 31 -5.16 -15.44 12.37
N GLU A 32 -4.14 -16.24 12.66
CA GLU A 32 -3.32 -16.11 13.87
C GLU A 32 -2.34 -14.92 13.79
N HIS A 33 -2.10 -14.38 12.59
CA HIS A 33 -1.12 -13.32 12.35
C HIS A 33 -1.75 -12.00 11.89
N ILE A 34 -2.92 -12.05 11.27
CA ILE A 34 -3.56 -10.86 10.72
C ILE A 34 -4.18 -10.00 11.83
N THR A 35 -4.08 -8.68 11.68
CA THR A 35 -4.66 -7.71 12.63
C THR A 35 -5.98 -7.19 12.10
N PRO A 36 -6.90 -6.70 12.96
CA PRO A 36 -8.15 -6.09 12.50
C PRO A 36 -7.95 -4.89 11.58
N TYR A 37 -6.81 -4.19 11.70
CA TYR A 37 -6.49 -3.07 10.80
C TYR A 37 -6.22 -3.56 9.38
N TYR A 38 -5.46 -4.64 9.21
CA TYR A 38 -5.06 -5.13 7.89
C TYR A 38 -6.06 -6.12 7.28
N ASP A 39 -6.93 -6.72 8.09
CA ASP A 39 -7.98 -7.66 7.67
C ASP A 39 -9.11 -6.97 6.91
N THR A 40 -8.83 -6.61 5.65
CA THR A 40 -9.83 -6.16 4.68
C THR A 40 -9.82 -7.05 3.46
N ASP A 41 -10.99 -7.21 2.83
CA ASP A 41 -11.11 -7.96 1.58
C ASP A 41 -10.13 -7.45 0.52
N TYR A 42 -10.00 -6.12 0.37
CA TYR A 42 -9.08 -5.51 -0.59
C TYR A 42 -7.60 -5.81 -0.29
N ASN A 43 -7.20 -5.77 0.97
CA ASN A 43 -5.83 -6.09 1.37
C ASN A 43 -5.49 -7.56 1.11
N LEU A 44 -6.42 -8.49 1.30
CA LEU A 44 -6.20 -9.90 1.00
C LEU A 44 -6.26 -10.15 -0.52
N LEU A 45 -7.17 -9.48 -1.22
CA LEU A 45 -7.32 -9.60 -2.67
C LEU A 45 -6.08 -9.16 -3.44
N ARG A 46 -5.35 -8.13 -2.99
CA ARG A 46 -4.08 -7.74 -3.64
C ARG A 46 -3.01 -8.83 -3.53
N TRP A 47 -2.99 -9.62 -2.45
CA TRP A 47 -2.07 -10.75 -2.32
C TRP A 47 -2.45 -11.87 -3.28
N LEU A 48 -3.75 -12.19 -3.36
CA LEU A 48 -4.31 -13.16 -4.29
C LEU A 48 -3.98 -12.78 -5.73
N LYS A 49 -4.38 -11.58 -6.17
CA LYS A 49 -4.13 -11.10 -7.54
C LYS A 49 -2.65 -10.93 -7.85
N GLY A 50 -1.84 -10.48 -6.89
CA GLY A 50 -0.40 -10.26 -7.08
C GLY A 50 0.42 -11.56 -7.21
N HIS A 51 -0.18 -12.71 -6.94
CA HIS A 51 0.49 -14.02 -6.98
C HIS A 51 -0.39 -15.08 -7.67
N ASP A 52 -1.23 -14.66 -8.61
CA ASP A 52 -2.07 -15.55 -9.44
C ASP A 52 -2.91 -16.55 -8.61
N TYR A 53 -3.42 -16.12 -7.46
CA TYR A 53 -4.21 -16.90 -6.51
C TYR A 53 -3.49 -18.17 -5.98
N ASN A 54 -2.16 -18.23 -6.09
CA ASN A 54 -1.35 -19.36 -5.63
C ASN A 54 -1.11 -19.29 -4.10
N LEU A 55 -1.96 -19.97 -3.33
CA LEU A 55 -1.89 -19.97 -1.87
C LEU A 55 -0.60 -20.54 -1.29
N GLU A 56 0.05 -21.49 -1.97
CA GLU A 56 1.34 -22.06 -1.53
C GLU A 56 2.44 -20.99 -1.53
N VAL A 57 2.40 -20.08 -2.51
CA VAL A 57 3.35 -18.95 -2.61
C VAL A 57 2.93 -17.80 -1.70
N ILE A 58 1.64 -17.50 -1.62
CA ILE A 58 1.11 -16.36 -0.86
C ILE A 58 1.33 -16.54 0.64
N THR A 59 0.95 -17.71 1.18
CA THR A 59 0.88 -17.95 2.62
C THR A 59 2.18 -17.60 3.35
N PRO A 60 3.35 -18.17 3.02
CA PRO A 60 4.59 -17.86 3.74
C PRO A 60 5.01 -16.39 3.59
N LYS A 61 4.74 -15.76 2.44
CA LYS A 61 5.07 -14.35 2.21
C LYS A 61 4.17 -13.41 3.02
N LEU A 62 2.87 -13.70 3.05
CA LEU A 62 1.90 -12.92 3.79
C LEU A 62 2.14 -13.04 5.29
N ILE A 63 2.40 -14.25 5.82
CA ILE A 63 2.75 -14.43 7.24
C ILE A 63 3.99 -13.60 7.60
N ASN A 64 5.06 -13.67 6.80
CA ASN A 64 6.25 -12.86 7.03
C ASN A 64 5.95 -11.35 6.98
N HIS A 65 5.10 -10.91 6.05
CA HIS A 65 4.65 -9.53 5.98
C HIS A 65 3.89 -9.13 7.25
N LEU A 66 2.90 -9.92 7.69
CA LEU A 66 2.10 -9.64 8.89
C LEU A 66 2.96 -9.60 10.16
N MET A 67 3.92 -10.51 10.29
CA MET A 67 4.89 -10.49 11.39
C MET A 67 5.76 -9.22 11.36
N LEU A 68 6.22 -8.79 10.18
CA LEU A 68 6.94 -7.53 10.03
C LEU A 68 6.06 -6.33 10.43
N ARG A 69 4.79 -6.32 10.02
CA ARG A 69 3.84 -5.26 10.40
C ARG A 69 3.74 -5.11 11.91
N GLN A 70 3.62 -6.22 12.63
CA GLN A 70 3.59 -6.24 14.09
C GLN A 70 4.91 -5.76 14.70
N MET A 71 6.04 -6.29 14.22
CA MET A 71 7.37 -5.94 14.74
C MET A 71 7.70 -4.45 14.56
N TRP A 72 7.25 -3.84 13.47
CA TRP A 72 7.55 -2.45 13.13
C TRP A 72 6.40 -1.48 13.45
N ASP A 73 5.33 -1.98 14.07
CA ASP A 73 4.14 -1.20 14.41
C ASP A 73 3.59 -0.40 13.21
N LEU A 74 3.48 -1.08 12.07
CA LEU A 74 3.09 -0.45 10.79
C LEU A 74 1.63 0.01 10.79
N ASP A 75 0.77 -0.67 11.56
CA ASP A 75 -0.66 -0.36 11.63
C ASP A 75 -0.92 1.03 12.22
N ASN A 76 -0.07 1.48 13.15
CA ASN A 76 -0.17 2.80 13.78
C ASN A 76 0.81 3.82 13.17
N LEU A 77 1.58 3.44 12.14
CA LEU A 77 2.66 4.30 11.64
C LEU A 77 2.13 5.57 10.96
N ALA A 78 1.01 5.48 10.25
CA ALA A 78 0.38 6.62 9.58
C ALA A 78 -0.13 7.68 10.57
N ASP A 79 -0.41 7.30 11.83
CA ASP A 79 -0.88 8.21 12.88
C ASP A 79 0.28 8.97 13.56
N LYS A 80 1.53 8.50 13.34
CA LYS A 80 2.73 9.14 13.87
C LYS A 80 3.13 10.34 13.01
N PRO A 81 3.75 11.38 13.61
CA PRO A 81 4.22 12.53 12.85
C PRO A 81 5.23 12.14 11.76
N ARG A 82 5.14 12.82 10.62
CA ARG A 82 6.08 12.70 9.50
C ARG A 82 7.29 13.62 9.73
N ASP A 83 8.15 13.27 10.69
CA ASP A 83 9.21 14.14 11.20
C ASP A 83 10.64 13.56 11.09
N HIS A 84 10.80 12.46 10.35
CA HIS A 84 12.10 11.86 10.11
C HIS A 84 13.05 12.85 9.42
N ALA A 85 14.35 12.85 9.75
CA ALA A 85 15.31 13.82 9.18
C ALA A 85 15.31 13.85 7.64
N ILE A 86 15.13 12.67 7.03
CA ILE A 86 15.01 12.46 5.58
C ILE A 86 13.80 13.18 4.97
N HIS A 87 12.70 13.33 5.70
CA HIS A 87 11.48 14.00 5.23
C HIS A 87 11.70 15.49 4.93
N LYS A 88 12.80 16.09 5.41
CA LYS A 88 13.24 17.45 5.03
C LYS A 88 13.79 17.52 3.61
N HIS A 89 14.31 16.40 3.11
CA HIS A 89 14.92 16.26 1.79
C HIS A 89 14.02 15.51 0.81
N TRP A 90 13.02 14.79 1.33
CA TRP A 90 12.06 14.01 0.56
C TRP A 90 10.64 14.43 0.95
N LYS A 91 10.01 15.23 0.08
CA LYS A 91 8.64 15.73 0.30
C LYS A 91 7.61 14.62 0.18
N SER A 92 6.52 14.74 0.93
CA SER A 92 5.38 13.83 0.79
C SER A 92 4.73 14.02 -0.58
N GLY A 93 4.43 12.91 -1.25
CA GLY A 93 3.71 12.92 -2.51
C GLY A 93 2.20 12.73 -2.37
N LEU A 94 1.70 12.43 -1.17
CA LEU A 94 0.28 12.17 -0.94
C LEU A 94 -0.51 13.49 -1.09
N THR A 95 -1.44 13.52 -2.04
CA THR A 95 -2.26 14.71 -2.29
C THR A 95 -3.71 14.49 -1.85
N GLY A 96 -4.49 13.72 -2.61
CA GLY A 96 -5.90 13.44 -2.36
C GLY A 96 -6.54 12.62 -3.49
N GLU A 97 -7.88 12.56 -3.49
CA GLU A 97 -8.65 11.83 -4.50
C GLU A 97 -8.53 12.47 -5.90
N ALA A 98 -8.45 11.64 -6.94
CA ALA A 98 -8.36 12.08 -8.32
C ALA A 98 -9.71 12.57 -8.85
N VAL A 99 -9.74 13.77 -9.44
CA VAL A 99 -10.99 14.38 -9.95
C VAL A 99 -11.60 13.62 -11.13
N LYS A 100 -10.76 13.06 -12.02
CA LYS A 100 -11.21 12.40 -13.26
C LYS A 100 -11.18 10.88 -13.21
N THR A 101 -10.58 10.31 -12.16
CA THR A 101 -10.42 8.87 -12.00
C THR A 101 -11.06 8.48 -10.68
N PRO A 102 -12.31 8.01 -10.69
CA PRO A 102 -12.99 7.60 -9.48
C PRO A 102 -12.17 6.57 -8.69
N ASN A 103 -12.30 6.59 -7.36
CA ASN A 103 -11.70 5.62 -6.44
C ASN A 103 -10.16 5.54 -6.54
N CYS A 104 -9.51 6.67 -6.86
CA CYS A 104 -8.06 6.73 -7.01
C CYS A 104 -7.47 7.88 -6.19
N ILE A 105 -6.35 7.61 -5.51
CA ILE A 105 -5.55 8.62 -4.80
C ILE A 105 -4.37 9.04 -5.68
N VAL A 106 -4.13 10.34 -5.78
CA VAL A 106 -3.00 10.90 -6.52
C VAL A 106 -1.78 11.01 -5.61
N ASN A 107 -0.70 10.33 -6.02
CA ASN A 107 0.62 10.45 -5.42
C ASN A 107 1.58 11.12 -6.42
N ILE A 108 2.20 12.24 -6.04
CA ILE A 108 3.10 13.02 -6.89
C ILE A 108 4.52 12.98 -6.32
N GLU A 109 5.45 12.37 -7.04
CA GLU A 109 6.85 12.32 -6.65
C GLU A 109 7.65 13.41 -7.38
N GLN A 110 8.23 14.35 -6.64
CA GLN A 110 9.04 15.45 -7.19
C GLN A 110 10.50 15.03 -7.38
N THR A 111 10.74 13.98 -8.17
CA THR A 111 12.07 13.34 -8.30
C THR A 111 13.18 14.30 -8.70
N GLY A 112 12.89 15.32 -9.53
CA GLY A 112 13.88 16.31 -9.95
C GLY A 112 14.39 17.22 -8.82
N GLY A 113 13.67 17.33 -7.70
CA GLY A 113 14.09 18.11 -6.53
C GLY A 113 14.76 17.29 -5.43
N ASN A 114 14.78 15.96 -5.55
CA ASN A 114 15.31 15.06 -4.54
C ASN A 114 16.76 14.68 -4.88
N ASP A 115 17.71 15.04 -4.01
CA ASP A 115 19.10 14.58 -4.13
C ASP A 115 19.26 13.18 -3.53
N TYR A 116 18.91 12.15 -4.32
CA TYR A 116 19.01 10.76 -3.89
C TYR A 116 20.46 10.34 -3.58
N TRP A 117 21.44 10.87 -4.33
CA TRP A 117 22.84 10.56 -4.09
C TRP A 117 23.32 11.12 -2.75
N GLY A 118 23.00 12.40 -2.47
CA GLY A 118 23.27 13.01 -1.18
C GLY A 118 22.59 12.27 -0.03
N MET A 119 21.32 11.87 -0.18
CA MET A 119 20.61 11.10 0.85
C MET A 119 21.29 9.75 1.14
N LEU A 120 21.67 8.98 0.10
CA LEU A 120 22.34 7.69 0.24
C LEU A 120 23.74 7.78 0.88
N ASN A 121 24.42 8.92 0.72
CA ASN A 121 25.73 9.16 1.33
C ASN A 121 25.64 9.79 2.73
N THR A 122 24.47 10.31 3.12
CA THR A 122 24.27 10.99 4.42
C THR A 122 23.59 10.09 5.43
N TYR A 123 22.62 9.26 5.00
CA TYR A 123 21.79 8.46 5.89
C TYR A 123 22.02 6.96 5.64
N PRO A 124 22.00 6.14 6.72
CA PRO A 124 21.93 4.69 6.58
C PRO A 124 20.70 4.26 5.77
N ILE A 125 20.84 3.21 4.94
CA ILE A 125 19.76 2.71 4.08
C ILE A 125 18.51 2.33 4.88
N ASN A 126 18.66 1.76 6.08
CA ASN A 126 17.53 1.40 6.93
C ASN A 126 16.71 2.63 7.38
N GLU A 127 17.35 3.78 7.59
CA GLU A 127 16.65 5.02 7.95
C GLU A 127 15.91 5.59 6.74
N ILE A 128 16.50 5.48 5.54
CA ILE A 128 15.81 5.83 4.27
C ILE A 128 14.57 4.95 4.07
N LEU A 129 14.70 3.64 4.30
CA LEU A 129 13.58 2.71 4.21
C LEU A 129 12.50 3.02 5.24
N ARG A 130 12.85 3.31 6.50
CA ARG A 130 11.89 3.72 7.54
C ARG A 130 11.13 4.98 7.16
N ALA A 131 11.82 6.01 6.69
CA ALA A 131 11.20 7.24 6.22
C ALA A 131 10.22 6.98 5.06
N ARG A 132 10.60 6.10 4.12
CA ARG A 132 9.74 5.74 2.99
C ARG A 132 8.55 4.87 3.40
N ILE A 133 8.73 3.95 4.34
CA ILE A 133 7.64 3.11 4.86
C ILE A 133 6.57 3.97 5.53
N HIS A 134 6.95 5.06 6.22
CA HIS A 134 5.98 6.01 6.77
C HIS A 134 5.08 6.62 5.67
N ASP A 135 5.67 7.06 4.56
CA ASP A 135 4.92 7.58 3.41
C ASP A 135 4.02 6.52 2.76
N LEU A 136 4.51 5.27 2.66
CA LEU A 136 3.76 4.16 2.09
C LEU A 136 2.57 3.73 2.97
N GLU A 137 2.73 3.69 4.29
CA GLU A 137 1.63 3.39 5.23
C GLU A 137 0.61 4.55 5.28
N SER A 138 1.07 5.81 5.15
CA SER A 138 0.18 6.97 5.01
C SER A 138 -0.68 6.87 3.74
N MET A 139 -0.06 6.47 2.62
CA MET A 139 -0.78 6.23 1.36
C MET A 139 -1.75 5.04 1.47
N LEU A 140 -1.32 3.93 2.09
CA LEU A 140 -2.18 2.77 2.32
C LEU A 140 -3.41 3.15 3.15
N ARG A 141 -3.22 3.92 4.23
CA ARG A 141 -4.32 4.45 5.05
C ARG A 141 -5.31 5.23 4.21
N ALA A 142 -4.84 6.17 3.38
CA ALA A 142 -5.70 6.97 2.51
C ALA A 142 -6.50 6.11 1.51
N VAL A 143 -5.87 5.07 0.95
CA VAL A 143 -6.55 4.12 0.06
C VAL A 143 -7.61 3.31 0.81
N MET A 144 -7.29 2.78 1.99
CA MET A 144 -8.24 2.01 2.80
C MET A 144 -9.43 2.85 3.28
N GLU A 145 -9.23 4.13 3.58
CA GLU A 145 -10.34 5.05 3.87
C GLU A 145 -11.22 5.33 2.64
N LEU A 146 -10.65 5.30 1.44
CA LEU A 146 -11.41 5.42 0.19
C LEU A 146 -12.21 4.14 -0.10
N GLU A 147 -11.60 2.96 0.10
CA GLU A 147 -12.24 1.65 -0.04
C GLU A 147 -13.46 1.50 0.85
N LYS A 148 -13.46 2.07 2.07
CA LYS A 148 -14.62 2.04 2.98
C LYS A 148 -15.83 2.82 2.46
N LYS A 149 -15.63 3.77 1.54
CA LYS A 149 -16.68 4.64 0.99
C LYS A 149 -17.35 4.05 -0.25
N THR A 150 -16.80 2.98 -0.82
CA THR A 150 -17.13 2.45 -2.16
C THR A 150 -17.55 1.00 -2.10
#